data_AF-A0A375ICZ1-F1
#
_entry.id   AF-A0A375ICZ1-F1
#
_cell.length_a   1.000
_cell.length_b   1.000
_cell.length_c   1.000
_cell.angle_alpha   90.00
_cell.angle_beta   90.00
_cell.angle_gamma   90.00
#
_symmetry.space_group_name_H-M   'P 1'
#
loop_
_entity.id
_entity.type
_entity.pdbx_description
1 polymer ?
#
loop_
_entity_poly.entity_id
_entity_poly.type
_entity_poly.pdbx_seq_one_letter_code
_entity_poly.pdbx_strand_id
1 'polypeptide(L)' 'MIAKKELGRTQGPSTPQPIASGNYMTNDDHWISRLLELAARHAHLGVSADLASLTRDELRGVYRFLMRIEETA' A
#
# COMPACT_ATOMS: atom_id res chain seq x y z
N MET A 1 12.67 -59.16 -7.20
CA MET A 1 11.66 -58.52 -6.31
C MET A 1 12.07 -57.07 -6.11
N ILE A 2 11.19 -56.12 -6.43
CA ILE A 2 11.42 -54.67 -6.36
C ILE A 2 10.68 -54.11 -5.14
N ALA A 3 11.35 -53.37 -4.26
CA ALA A 3 10.74 -52.44 -3.29
C ALA A 3 11.75 -51.31 -2.99
N LYS A 4 11.60 -50.14 -3.61
CA LYS A 4 10.88 -48.93 -3.14
C LYS A 4 11.64 -48.07 -2.11
N LYS A 5 12.35 -47.06 -2.64
CA LYS A 5 12.29 -45.61 -2.36
C LYS A 5 11.71 -45.12 -1.02
N GLU A 6 12.55 -44.33 -0.32
CA GLU A 6 12.28 -43.18 0.58
C GLU A 6 11.64 -43.36 1.98
N LEU A 7 12.45 -43.08 3.02
CA LEU A 7 12.09 -42.72 4.40
C LEU A 7 13.31 -41.95 4.96
N GLY A 8 13.32 -40.73 5.52
CA GLY A 8 12.31 -39.81 6.02
C GLY A 8 12.84 -39.19 7.33
N ARG A 9 12.94 -37.85 7.39
CA ARG A 9 13.17 -36.95 8.57
C ARG A 9 14.59 -36.90 9.16
N THR A 10 15.17 -35.78 9.61
CA THR A 10 14.77 -34.36 9.80
C THR A 10 16.04 -33.59 10.22
N GLN A 11 16.00 -32.25 10.10
CA GLN A 11 16.90 -31.24 10.70
C GLN A 11 17.95 -30.59 9.79
N GLY A 12 17.49 -29.64 8.98
CA GLY A 12 18.04 -28.29 9.08
C GLY A 12 17.00 -27.40 9.76
N PRO A 13 17.35 -26.37 10.56
CA PRO A 13 16.38 -25.39 10.99
C PRO A 13 15.86 -24.69 9.74
N SER A 14 14.70 -25.13 9.25
CA SER A 14 13.84 -24.29 8.43
C SER A 14 13.23 -23.27 9.37
N THR A 15 14.05 -22.36 9.88
CA THR A 15 13.54 -21.09 10.35
C THR A 15 13.09 -20.41 9.06
N PRO A 16 11.78 -20.28 8.77
CA PRO A 16 11.39 -19.30 7.79
C PRO A 16 11.98 -18.00 8.32
N GLN A 17 12.98 -17.46 7.62
CA GLN A 17 13.36 -16.07 7.86
C GLN A 17 12.03 -15.31 7.85
N PRO A 18 11.73 -14.46 8.84
CA PRO A 18 10.55 -13.61 8.73
C PRO A 18 10.73 -12.96 7.37
N ILE A 19 9.82 -13.27 6.44
CA ILE A 19 9.72 -12.51 5.21
C ILE A 19 9.76 -11.10 5.72
N ALA A 20 10.83 -10.37 5.40
CA ALA A 20 10.78 -8.94 5.62
C ALA A 20 9.48 -8.59 4.93
N SER A 21 8.47 -8.20 5.71
CA SER A 21 7.34 -7.43 5.24
C SER A 21 8.00 -6.14 4.79
N GLY A 22 8.70 -6.25 3.66
CA GLY A 22 9.30 -5.20 2.93
C GLY A 22 8.09 -4.40 2.62
N ASN A 23 7.98 -3.31 3.34
CA ASN A 23 7.12 -2.21 3.04
C ASN A 23 7.61 -1.65 1.69
N TYR A 24 7.54 -2.46 0.64
CA TYR A 24 7.47 -2.05 -0.75
C TYR A 24 6.07 -1.46 -0.93
N MET A 25 5.69 -0.51 -0.07
CA MET A 25 4.82 0.57 -0.47
C MET A 25 5.64 1.26 -1.54
N THR A 26 5.49 0.77 -2.78
CA THR A 26 5.98 1.39 -3.99
C THR A 26 5.82 2.89 -3.83
N ASN A 27 6.76 3.72 -4.30
CA ASN A 27 6.67 5.18 -4.20
C ASN A 27 5.30 5.76 -4.65
N ASP A 28 4.55 4.99 -5.45
CA ASP A 28 3.15 5.19 -5.81
C ASP A 28 2.15 5.17 -4.62
N ASP A 29 2.39 4.41 -3.56
CA ASP A 29 1.55 4.36 -2.34
C ASP A 29 1.77 5.55 -1.41
N HIS A 30 2.95 6.18 -1.46
CA HIS A 30 3.27 7.31 -0.59
C HIS A 30 2.40 8.54 -0.90
N TRP A 31 2.21 8.87 -2.18
CA TRP A 31 1.36 10.01 -2.55
C TRP A 31 -0.12 9.72 -2.34
N ILE A 32 -0.58 8.48 -2.50
CA ILE A 32 -1.95 8.05 -2.19
C ILE A 32 -2.22 8.20 -0.69
N SER A 33 -1.31 7.73 0.18
CA SER A 33 -1.45 7.90 1.63
C SER A 33 -1.53 9.37 2.01
N ARG A 34 -0.70 10.22 1.38
CA ARG A 34 -0.73 11.67 1.60
C ARG A 34 -2.03 12.32 1.10
N LEU A 35 -2.55 11.88 -0.04
CA LEU A 35 -3.85 12.31 -0.56
C LEU A 35 -4.97 11.99 0.43
N LEU A 36 -5.00 10.78 1.00
CA LEU A 36 -6.00 10.40 2.00
C LEU A 36 -5.89 11.26 3.26
N GLU A 37 -4.68 11.52 3.75
CA GLU A 37 -4.46 12.43 4.88
C GLU A 37 -5.00 13.85 4.59
N LEU A 38 -4.67 14.39 3.43
CA LEU A 38 -5.11 15.73 3.02
C LEU A 38 -6.62 15.79 2.85
N ALA A 39 -7.22 14.80 2.22
CA ALA A 39 -8.65 14.72 2.02
C ALA A 39 -9.41 14.57 3.35
N ALA A 40 -8.84 13.90 4.35
CA ALA A 40 -9.40 13.83 5.69
C ALA A 40 -9.34 15.17 6.43
N ARG A 41 -8.22 15.90 6.34
CA ARG A 41 -8.09 17.26 6.89
C ARG A 41 -9.07 18.24 6.24
N HIS A 42 -9.25 18.09 4.95
CA HIS A 42 -10.14 18.89 4.12
C HIS A 42 -11.52 18.24 3.92
N ALA A 43 -11.94 17.36 4.84
CA ALA A 43 -13.24 16.68 4.75
C ALA A 43 -14.43 17.64 4.73
N HIS A 44 -14.27 18.82 5.34
CA HIS A 44 -15.25 19.91 5.30
C HIS A 44 -15.51 20.47 3.89
N LEU A 45 -14.60 20.22 2.92
CA LEU A 45 -14.78 20.56 1.51
C LEU A 45 -15.61 19.51 0.74
N GLY A 46 -16.02 18.41 1.39
CA GLY A 46 -16.81 17.34 0.76
C GLY A 46 -16.00 16.33 -0.08
N VAL A 47 -14.66 16.42 -0.06
CA VAL A 47 -13.76 15.65 -0.95
C VAL A 47 -13.65 14.17 -0.56
N SER A 48 -13.88 13.81 0.70
CA SER A 48 -13.57 12.47 1.22
C SER A 48 -14.49 11.35 0.70
N ALA A 49 -15.73 11.65 0.30
CA ALA A 49 -16.71 10.66 -0.13
C ALA A 49 -16.48 10.15 -1.57
N ASP A 50 -15.77 10.92 -2.39
CA ASP A 50 -15.70 10.69 -3.84
C ASP A 50 -14.42 9.96 -4.27
N LEU A 51 -13.34 10.00 -3.45
CA LEU A 51 -12.03 9.46 -3.83
C LEU A 51 -12.04 7.97 -4.24
N ALA A 52 -12.89 7.15 -3.63
CA ALA A 52 -12.98 5.73 -3.96
C ALA A 52 -13.57 5.46 -5.36
N SER A 53 -14.29 6.43 -5.91
CA SER A 53 -14.91 6.37 -7.24
C SER A 53 -14.03 6.97 -8.34
N LEU A 54 -12.95 7.65 -7.97
CA LEU A 54 -12.08 8.37 -8.90
C LEU A 54 -11.03 7.46 -9.54
N THR A 55 -10.70 7.77 -10.79
CA THR A 55 -9.56 7.15 -11.48
C THR A 55 -8.24 7.67 -10.90
N ARG A 56 -7.15 6.95 -11.18
CA ARG A 56 -5.80 7.33 -10.72
C ARG A 56 -5.38 8.74 -11.19
N ASP A 57 -5.80 9.16 -12.38
CA ASP A 57 -5.51 10.50 -12.90
C ASP A 57 -6.29 11.58 -12.14
N GLU A 58 -7.57 11.34 -11.88
CA GLU A 58 -8.41 12.23 -11.07
C GLU A 58 -7.90 12.36 -9.64
N LEU A 59 -7.50 11.24 -9.00
CA LEU A 59 -6.85 11.24 -7.69
C LEU A 59 -5.59 12.11 -7.68
N ARG A 60 -4.82 12.10 -8.78
CA ARG A 60 -3.62 12.94 -8.93
C ARG A 60 -3.97 14.42 -9.06
N GLY A 61 -5.07 14.73 -9.75
CA GLY A 61 -5.65 16.06 -9.82
C GLY A 61 -6.06 16.58 -8.44
N VAL A 62 -6.82 15.79 -7.69
CA VAL A 62 -7.24 16.12 -6.32
C VAL A 62 -6.04 16.29 -5.40
N TYR A 63 -5.04 15.40 -5.48
CA TYR A 63 -3.82 15.51 -4.70
C TYR A 63 -3.08 16.83 -4.94
N ARG A 64 -2.91 17.24 -6.21
CA ARG A 64 -2.26 18.50 -6.56
C ARG A 64 -3.09 19.71 -6.08
N PHE A 65 -4.41 19.64 -6.18
CA PHE A 65 -5.31 20.68 -5.69
C PHE A 65 -5.18 20.86 -4.17
N LEU A 66 -5.26 19.78 -3.40
CA LEU A 66 -5.15 19.81 -1.94
C LEU A 66 -3.76 20.27 -1.48
N MET A 67 -2.69 19.82 -2.15
CA MET A 67 -1.33 20.32 -1.90
C MET A 67 -1.25 21.83 -2.07
N ARG A 68 -1.85 22.37 -3.15
CA ARG A 68 -1.82 23.81 -3.41
C ARG A 68 -2.61 24.61 -2.38
N ILE A 69 -3.69 24.06 -1.83
CA ILE A 69 -4.42 24.68 -0.71
C ILE A 69 -3.51 24.79 0.51
N GLU A 70 -2.82 23.71 0.90
CA GLU A 70 -1.88 23.71 2.03
C GLU A 70 -0.71 24.69 1.84
N GLU A 71 -0.25 24.90 0.60
CA GLU A 71 0.79 25.91 0.32
C GLU A 71 0.29 27.34 0.49
N THR A 72 -1.01 27.57 0.39
CA THR A 72 -1.64 28.91 0.48
C THR A 72 -2.29 29.22 1.83
N ALA A 73 -2.44 28.23 2.70
CA ALA A 73 -3.02 28.34 4.03
C ALA A 73 -1.99 28.77 5.08
#